data_AF-A0A961SHL2-F1
#
_entry.id   AF-A0A961SHL2-F1
#
_cell.length_a   1.000
_cell.length_b   1.000
_cell.length_c   1.000
_cell.angle_alpha   90.00
_cell.angle_beta   90.00
_cell.angle_gamma   90.00
#
_symmetry.space_group_name_H-M   'P 1'
#
loop_
_entity.id
_entity.type
_entity.pdbx_description
1 polymer ?
#
loop_
_entity_poly.entity_id
_entity_poly.type
_entity_poly.pdbx_seq_one_letter_code
_entity_poly.pdbx_strand_id
1 'polypeptide(L)'
;MRERIVISACIVLLMGGTALAQDAGDACVNQLAETESLVDQTVNAKALDEGDVEEVNMLLDEADAACTDGDYGKAKTTMAKVKTMLEAAPPMAAEPADPAEPPEQ
;
A
#
# COMPACT_ATOMS: atom_id res chain seq x y z
N MET A 1 -29.95 20.08 -54.68
CA MET A 1 -28.81 20.18 -53.77
C MET A 1 -29.28 20.74 -52.43
N ARG A 2 -29.79 19.87 -51.57
CA ARG A 2 -30.12 20.09 -50.16
C ARG A 2 -30.12 18.68 -49.56
N GLU A 3 -29.74 18.53 -48.30
CA GLU A 3 -29.32 17.27 -47.66
C GLU A 3 -27.84 17.02 -47.96
N ARG A 4 -26.91 17.06 -47.00
CA ARG A 4 -26.93 16.37 -45.71
C ARG A 4 -26.06 17.16 -44.72
N ILE A 5 -26.69 17.80 -43.74
CA ILE A 5 -26.04 18.26 -42.50
C ILE A 5 -26.81 17.57 -41.38
N VAL A 6 -26.51 16.28 -41.17
CA VAL A 6 -26.92 15.56 -39.96
C VAL A 6 -25.71 15.60 -39.04
N ILE A 7 -25.63 16.73 -38.34
CA ILE A 7 -24.79 17.04 -37.19
C ILE A 7 -24.79 15.81 -36.26
N SER A 8 -23.68 15.07 -36.16
CA SER A 8 -22.53 15.41 -35.33
C SER A 8 -22.92 15.82 -33.90
N ALA A 9 -23.67 14.95 -33.20
CA ALA A 9 -24.11 15.19 -31.82
C ALA A 9 -24.02 13.95 -30.89
N CYS A 10 -23.14 12.99 -31.18
CA CYS A 10 -23.01 11.77 -30.36
C CYS A 10 -21.63 11.57 -29.71
N ILE A 11 -20.77 12.59 -29.64
CA ILE A 11 -19.42 12.42 -29.06
C ILE A 11 -19.14 13.47 -27.97
N VAL A 12 -19.88 13.49 -26.85
CA VAL A 12 -19.39 14.21 -25.64
C VAL A 12 -19.93 13.70 -24.29
N LEU A 13 -20.42 12.45 -24.15
CA LEU A 13 -21.03 12.01 -22.86
C LEU A 13 -20.39 10.77 -22.22
N LEU A 14 -19.14 10.43 -22.55
CA LEU A 14 -18.44 9.29 -21.91
C LEU A 14 -17.22 9.67 -21.05
N MET A 15 -16.90 10.96 -20.89
CA MET A 15 -15.74 11.43 -20.11
C MET A 15 -16.14 12.10 -18.79
N GLY A 16 -17.28 11.73 -18.20
CA GLY A 16 -17.77 12.33 -16.95
C GLY A 16 -17.71 11.40 -15.72
N GLY A 17 -17.43 10.10 -15.92
CA GLY A 17 -17.47 9.10 -14.85
C GLY A 17 -16.11 8.72 -14.25
N THR A 18 -15.00 9.11 -14.89
CA THR A 18 -13.66 8.67 -14.47
C THR A 18 -13.06 9.52 -13.35
N ALA A 19 -13.52 10.76 -13.14
CA ALA A 19 -12.91 11.65 -12.14
C ALA A 19 -13.02 11.11 -10.69
N LEU A 20 -14.12 10.44 -10.34
CA LEU A 20 -14.30 9.86 -9.00
C LEU A 20 -13.56 8.53 -8.82
N ALA A 21 -13.45 7.72 -9.87
CA ALA A 21 -12.68 6.47 -9.83
C ALA A 21 -11.16 6.74 -9.87
N GLN A 22 -10.74 7.80 -10.58
CA GLN A 22 -9.34 8.23 -10.64
C GLN A 22 -8.87 8.78 -9.30
N ASP A 23 -9.66 9.64 -8.63
CA ASP A 23 -9.32 10.16 -7.29
C ASP A 23 -9.21 9.03 -6.24
N ALA A 24 -10.15 8.07 -6.27
CA ALA A 24 -10.10 6.90 -5.39
C ALA A 24 -8.93 5.95 -5.71
N GLY A 25 -8.58 5.79 -6.98
CA GLY A 25 -7.41 5.04 -7.43
C GLY A 25 -6.11 5.68 -6.96
N ASP A 26 -5.94 6.98 -7.18
CA ASP A 26 -4.78 7.75 -6.75
C ASP A 26 -4.63 7.70 -5.22
N ALA A 27 -5.73 7.80 -4.47
CA ALA A 27 -5.72 7.65 -3.02
C ALA A 27 -5.27 6.24 -2.59
N CYS A 28 -5.73 5.20 -3.27
CA CYS A 28 -5.36 3.81 -2.96
C CYS A 28 -3.86 3.57 -3.17
N VAL A 29 -3.32 4.03 -4.31
CA VAL A 29 -1.89 3.90 -4.64
C VAL A 29 -1.03 4.70 -3.66
N ASN A 30 -1.45 5.91 -3.26
CA ASN A 30 -0.74 6.68 -2.24
C ASN A 30 -0.71 5.95 -0.89
N GLN A 31 -1.83 5.35 -0.47
CA GLN A 31 -1.90 4.58 0.78
C GLN A 31 -1.04 3.31 0.72
N LEU A 32 -0.96 2.67 -0.44
CA LEU A 32 -0.10 1.51 -0.66
C LEU A 32 1.37 1.91 -0.51
N ALA A 33 1.80 2.97 -1.18
CA ALA A 33 3.18 3.48 -1.10
C ALA A 33 3.59 3.87 0.33
N GLU A 34 2.69 4.49 1.10
CA GLU A 34 2.92 4.76 2.53
C GLU A 34 3.11 3.47 3.33
N THR A 35 2.33 2.44 3.02
CA THR A 35 2.40 1.14 3.71
C THR A 35 3.69 0.41 3.35
N GLU A 36 4.09 0.39 2.07
CA GLU A 36 5.38 -0.15 1.62
C GLU A 36 6.56 0.55 2.31
N SER A 37 6.52 1.88 2.41
CA SER A 37 7.57 2.64 3.11
C SER A 37 7.68 2.27 4.59
N LEU A 38 6.57 1.95 5.26
CA LEU A 38 6.58 1.47 6.64
C LEU A 38 7.15 0.05 6.75
N VAL A 39 6.80 -0.82 5.80
CA VAL A 39 7.36 -2.18 5.71
C VAL A 39 8.88 -2.10 5.53
N ASP A 40 9.37 -1.31 4.58
CA ASP A 40 10.80 -1.12 4.32
C ASP A 40 11.56 -0.67 5.58
N GLN A 41 10.99 0.30 6.31
CA GLN A 41 11.57 0.77 7.58
C GLN A 41 11.63 -0.34 8.63
N THR A 42 10.59 -1.15 8.73
CA THR A 42 10.46 -2.23 9.73
C THR A 42 11.38 -3.40 9.41
N VAL A 43 11.48 -3.78 8.12
CA VAL A 43 12.40 -4.81 7.63
C VAL A 43 13.85 -4.36 7.83
N ASN A 44 14.18 -3.10 7.49
CA ASN A 44 15.51 -2.55 7.71
C ASN A 44 15.89 -2.50 9.21
N ALA A 45 14.91 -2.31 10.09
CA ALA A 45 15.09 -2.41 11.54
C ALA A 45 15.23 -3.86 12.06
N LYS A 46 15.15 -4.88 11.18
CA LYS A 46 15.10 -6.31 11.53
C LYS A 46 14.03 -6.64 12.57
N ALA A 47 12.91 -5.92 12.53
CA ALA A 47 11.81 -6.09 13.49
C ALA A 47 10.80 -7.17 13.08
N LEU A 48 10.92 -7.73 11.87
CA LEU A 48 10.10 -8.84 11.38
C LEU A 48 10.97 -10.09 11.18
N ASP A 49 10.38 -11.26 11.43
CA ASP A 49 10.99 -12.52 11.04
C ASP A 49 10.75 -12.85 9.55
N GLU A 50 11.46 -13.84 9.01
CA GLU A 50 11.37 -14.18 7.58
C GLU A 50 9.96 -14.60 7.15
N GLY A 51 9.17 -15.22 8.05
CA GLY A 51 7.80 -15.63 7.77
C GLY A 51 6.85 -14.43 7.71
N ASP A 52 7.02 -13.49 8.63
CA ASP A 52 6.28 -12.24 8.67
C ASP A 52 6.59 -11.37 7.43
N VAL A 53 7.85 -11.35 6.97
CA VAL A 53 8.24 -10.63 5.74
C VAL A 53 7.57 -11.23 4.51
N GLU A 54 7.53 -12.56 4.40
CA GLU A 54 6.85 -13.24 3.29
C GLU A 54 5.34 -12.98 3.30
N GLU A 55 4.70 -13.06 4.48
CA GLU A 55 3.27 -12.75 4.61
C GLU A 55 2.97 -11.28 4.31
N VAL A 56 3.79 -10.35 4.80
CA VAL A 56 3.63 -8.92 4.50
C VAL A 56 3.75 -8.63 3.01
N ASN A 57 4.72 -9.23 2.31
CA ASN A 57 4.86 -9.05 0.85
C ASN A 57 3.65 -9.61 0.10
N MET A 58 3.14 -10.80 0.46
CA MET A 58 1.92 -11.33 -0.15
C MET A 58 0.71 -10.41 0.06
N LEU A 59 0.59 -9.80 1.23
CA LEU A 59 -0.49 -8.86 1.54
C LEU A 59 -0.34 -7.53 0.78
N LEU A 60 0.88 -7.04 0.58
CA LEU A 60 1.13 -5.85 -0.26
C LEU A 60 0.72 -6.12 -1.71
N ASP A 61 1.10 -7.27 -2.27
CA ASP A 61 0.70 -7.69 -3.62
C ASP A 61 -0.83 -7.79 -3.76
N GLU A 62 -1.52 -8.35 -2.74
CA GLU A 62 -2.98 -8.42 -2.72
C GLU A 62 -3.64 -7.04 -2.63
N ALA A 63 -3.04 -6.10 -1.88
CA ALA A 63 -3.52 -4.73 -1.78
C ALA A 63 -3.35 -3.98 -3.11
N ASP A 64 -2.22 -4.16 -3.80
CA ASP A 64 -1.96 -3.59 -5.13
C ASP A 64 -2.96 -4.10 -6.18
N ALA A 65 -3.16 -5.42 -6.23
CA ALA A 65 -4.16 -6.03 -7.10
C ALA A 65 -5.56 -5.47 -6.83
N ALA A 66 -5.93 -5.32 -5.55
CA ALA A 66 -7.21 -4.73 -5.17
C ALA A 66 -7.34 -3.24 -5.56
N CYS A 67 -6.27 -2.44 -5.44
CA CYS A 67 -6.25 -1.06 -5.95
C CYS A 67 -6.44 -1.02 -7.48
N THR A 68 -5.79 -1.93 -8.21
CA THR A 68 -5.88 -2.04 -9.68
C THR A 68 -7.27 -2.48 -10.14
N ASP A 69 -7.89 -3.41 -9.43
CA ASP A 69 -9.24 -3.92 -9.72
C ASP A 69 -10.36 -2.93 -9.32
N GLY A 70 -10.02 -1.83 -8.63
CA GLY A 70 -10.97 -0.86 -8.12
C GLY A 70 -11.68 -1.30 -6.83
N ASP A 71 -11.25 -2.41 -6.21
CA ASP A 71 -11.73 -2.87 -4.91
C ASP A 71 -10.96 -2.17 -3.77
N TYR A 72 -11.17 -0.86 -3.66
CA TYR A 72 -10.51 -0.03 -2.67
C TYR A 72 -10.86 -0.40 -1.22
N GLY A 73 -12.01 -1.07 -1.00
CA GLY A 73 -12.41 -1.55 0.32
C GLY A 73 -11.54 -2.74 0.76
N LYS A 74 -11.32 -3.68 -0.15
CA LYS A 74 -10.39 -4.79 0.07
C LYS A 74 -8.97 -4.28 0.27
N ALA A 75 -8.48 -3.40 -0.61
CA ALA A 75 -7.13 -2.84 -0.52
C ALA A 75 -6.87 -2.19 0.84
N LYS A 76 -7.78 -1.34 1.33
CA LYS A 76 -7.66 -0.70 2.65
C LYS A 76 -7.63 -1.70 3.81
N THR A 77 -8.44 -2.75 3.73
CA THR A 77 -8.49 -3.80 4.76
C THR A 77 -7.18 -4.58 4.79
N THR A 78 -6.65 -4.92 3.61
CA THR A 78 -5.37 -5.63 3.48
C THR A 78 -4.20 -4.77 3.99
N MET A 79 -4.12 -3.49 3.60
CA MET A 79 -3.11 -2.57 4.14
C MET A 79 -3.19 -2.39 5.65
N ALA A 80 -4.41 -2.36 6.22
CA ALA A 80 -4.59 -2.30 7.68
C ALA A 80 -4.10 -3.57 8.38
N LYS A 81 -4.26 -4.75 7.75
CA LYS A 81 -3.70 -6.00 8.26
C LYS A 81 -2.17 -5.93 8.26
N VAL A 82 -1.55 -5.46 7.18
CA VAL A 82 -0.10 -5.23 7.12
C VAL A 82 0.36 -4.34 8.25
N LYS A 83 -0.27 -3.16 8.44
CA LYS A 83 0.08 -2.23 9.52
C LYS A 83 -0.05 -2.87 10.91
N THR A 84 -1.08 -3.70 11.13
CA THR A 84 -1.25 -4.44 12.38
C THR A 84 -0.11 -5.45 12.62
N MET A 85 0.38 -6.12 11.57
CA MET A 85 1.54 -7.02 11.68
C MET A 85 2.82 -6.25 12.00
N LEU A 86 3.00 -5.06 11.42
CA LEU A 86 4.13 -4.17 11.74
C LEU A 86 4.06 -3.63 13.19
N GLU A 87 2.87 -3.36 13.72
CA GLU A 87 2.66 -2.91 15.10
C GLU A 87 2.71 -4.07 16.12
N ALA A 88 2.36 -5.28 15.69
CA ALA A 88 2.45 -6.50 16.49
C ALA A 88 3.90 -7.00 16.64
N ALA A 89 4.82 -6.52 15.81
CA ALA A 89 6.26 -6.62 16.07
C ALA A 89 6.57 -5.86 17.37
N PRO A 90 6.87 -6.55 18.48
CA PRO A 90 7.00 -5.89 19.77
C PRO A 90 8.12 -4.85 19.75
N PRO A 91 7.96 -3.70 20.43
CA PRO A 91 9.04 -2.73 20.60
C PRO A 91 10.06 -3.26 21.60
N MET A 92 10.86 -4.27 21.25
CA MET A 92 12.04 -4.68 22.03
C MET A 92 13.15 -5.26 21.15
N ALA A 93 13.97 -4.36 20.65
CA ALA A 93 15.43 -4.53 20.76
C ALA A 93 16.01 -3.24 21.35
N ALA A 94 15.52 -2.84 22.54
CA ALA A 94 16.42 -2.20 23.47
C ALA A 94 17.40 -3.29 23.90
N GLU A 95 18.60 -3.26 23.34
CA GLU A 95 19.75 -4.04 23.80
C GLU A 95 19.79 -4.00 25.33
N PRO A 96 19.73 -5.14 26.05
CA PRO A 96 20.34 -5.18 27.36
C PRO A 96 21.84 -5.01 27.11
N ALA A 97 22.33 -3.82 27.44
CA ALA A 97 23.74 -3.49 27.46
C ALA A 97 24.54 -4.66 28.03
N ASP A 98 25.49 -5.11 27.22
CA ASP A 98 26.62 -5.97 27.56
C ASP A 98 27.08 -5.69 29.00
N PRO A 99 27.02 -6.67 29.93
CA PRO A 99 27.62 -6.48 31.24
C PRO A 99 29.14 -6.61 31.10
N ALA A 100 29.77 -5.47 30.83
CA ALA A 100 31.11 -5.09 31.24
C ALA A 100 32.15 -6.22 31.31
N GLU A 101 32.89 -6.41 30.22
CA GLU A 101 34.21 -7.02 30.29
C GLU A 101 35.15 -6.07 31.08
N PRO A 102 35.78 -6.51 32.19
CA PRO A 102 36.70 -5.66 32.95
C PRO A 102 38.01 -5.46 32.17
N PRO A 103 38.65 -4.28 32.27
CA PRO A 103 39.91 -4.03 31.60
C PRO A 103 41.02 -4.90 32.21
N GLU A 104 41.61 -5.80 31.40
CA GLU A 104 42.89 -6.42 31.73
C GLU A 104 43.99 -5.35 31.74
N GLN A 105 44.74 -5.30 32.84
CA GLN A 105 45.95 -4.50 33.00
C GLN A 105 47.19 -5.26 32.53
#